data_AF-A0A975XQK1-F1
#
_entry.id   AF-A0A975XQK1-F1
#
_cell.length_a   1.000
_cell.length_b   1.000
_cell.length_c   1.000
_cell.angle_alpha   90.00
_cell.angle_beta   90.00
_cell.angle_gamma   90.00
#
_symmetry.space_group_name_H-M   'P 1'
#
loop_
_entity.id
_entity.type
_entity.pdbx_description
1 polymer ?
#
loop_
_entity_poly.entity_id
_entity_poly.type
_entity_poly.pdbx_seq_one_letter_code
_entity_poly.pdbx_strand_id
1 'polypeptide(L)'
;MDLDRQQSIGEGFIESFDARYPTRVLEILLKDRTTGCNIIWADNEYEALGEGYGGDEQITIAKITGLSSGVIKPRIAKEHEHQSLRTKTRAEVFTPSWLVNAMNNHVDAIWFGAGNTFNIEEGMSWRTSTEPLSFPKIKGHGWRAYVESPRLEIACGEAPFVCSRYDTVTGVVLPVKERIGFLDRKLRVVSEKTKTRKEWIRWAFAALKATYGYEYQGDNLLIARINVFETFCEHVRARWGAGLGDEEIDMAAWIVSWNFFQMNGLTCAVPSNKLDAVVHSSLSEYEEPYLEPIQLSLFDDVEAEQLFDGASIDTPAPEPTGAVPLCVIYDWKNNEPFEFMSMKGKAFPMDKKFYAVIGNPPYQEEFSDEGNKTFAKPVYNDFMDAAEEVAERVELITPARFLFNAGSTPKAWNAKKLADSHFTVLHYEADASQAFPNTDIKGGGGHLFARQHAHAGTSRDFYSV
;
A
#
# COMPACT_ATOMS: atom_id res chain seq x y z
N MET A 1 17.30 19.68 -27.00
CA MET A 1 17.68 18.32 -27.42
C MET A 1 17.49 17.46 -26.19
N ASP A 2 16.24 17.12 -25.91
CA ASP A 2 15.87 16.32 -24.75
C ASP A 2 15.90 14.86 -25.18
N LEU A 3 16.88 14.14 -24.65
CA LEU A 3 16.90 12.69 -24.69
C LEU A 3 15.82 12.21 -23.73
N ASP A 4 14.67 11.84 -24.29
CA ASP A 4 13.80 10.81 -23.74
C ASP A 4 14.69 9.59 -23.40
N ARG A 5 15.17 9.51 -22.17
CA ARG A 5 15.57 8.22 -21.61
C ARG A 5 14.27 7.48 -21.37
N GLN A 6 13.88 6.68 -22.36
CA GLN A 6 13.14 5.46 -22.08
C GLN A 6 14.01 4.63 -21.12
N GLN A 7 13.82 4.82 -19.82
CA GLN A 7 14.38 3.94 -18.81
C GLN A 7 13.65 2.60 -18.94
N SER A 8 14.29 1.66 -19.64
CA SER A 8 14.01 0.25 -19.44
C SER A 8 14.29 -0.08 -17.96
N ILE A 9 13.54 -1.01 -17.37
CA ILE A 9 13.77 -1.63 -16.04
C ILE A 9 15.08 -2.47 -16.03
N GLY A 10 16.15 -1.98 -16.69
CA GLY A 10 17.45 -2.63 -16.85
C GLY A 10 18.57 -1.98 -16.03
N GLU A 11 18.37 -0.77 -15.52
CA GLU A 11 19.18 -0.22 -14.41
C GLU A 11 18.58 -0.75 -13.10
N GLY A 12 19.40 -1.21 -12.15
CA GLY A 12 18.90 -1.81 -10.90
C GLY A 12 17.95 -0.88 -10.17
N PHE A 13 16.82 -1.39 -9.66
CA PHE A 13 15.76 -0.56 -9.08
C PHE A 13 16.26 0.33 -7.92
N ILE A 14 16.98 -0.25 -6.96
CA ILE A 14 17.57 0.52 -5.85
C ILE A 14 18.71 1.42 -6.35
N GLU A 15 19.55 0.94 -7.27
CA GLU A 15 20.65 1.74 -7.85
C GLU A 15 20.11 3.02 -8.53
N SER A 16 19.02 2.88 -9.29
CA SER A 16 18.37 3.99 -9.98
C SER A 16 17.77 5.00 -9.00
N PHE A 17 17.25 4.52 -7.86
CA PHE A 17 16.73 5.36 -6.79
C PHE A 17 17.85 6.11 -6.04
N ASP A 18 18.90 5.40 -5.63
CA ASP A 18 20.05 5.93 -4.89
C ASP A 18 20.85 6.95 -5.72
N ALA A 19 20.86 6.79 -7.05
CA ALA A 19 21.45 7.79 -7.96
C ALA A 19 20.63 9.10 -8.06
N ARG A 20 19.32 9.05 -7.79
CA ARG A 20 18.41 10.22 -7.93
C ARG A 20 18.23 11.00 -6.63
N TYR A 21 18.37 10.33 -5.49
CA TYR A 21 18.02 10.90 -4.20
C TYR A 21 19.16 10.71 -3.20
N PRO A 22 19.37 11.66 -2.28
CA PRO A 22 20.36 11.50 -1.22
C PRO A 22 20.05 10.26 -0.37
N THR A 23 21.07 9.54 0.09
CA THR A 23 20.94 8.30 0.88
C THR A 23 20.02 8.45 2.10
N ARG A 24 19.97 9.63 2.72
CA ARG A 24 19.05 9.94 3.84
C ARG A 24 17.59 9.64 3.52
N VAL A 25 17.16 9.78 2.26
CA VAL A 25 15.79 9.46 1.85
C VAL A 25 15.54 7.97 1.99
N LEU A 26 16.49 7.14 1.56
CA LEU A 26 16.40 5.68 1.69
C LEU A 26 16.43 5.26 3.17
N GLU A 27 17.24 5.94 4.01
CA GLU A 27 17.24 5.72 5.47
C GLU A 27 15.86 6.03 6.09
N ILE A 28 15.23 7.13 5.71
CA ILE A 28 13.87 7.49 6.15
C ILE A 28 12.84 6.45 5.69
N LEU A 29 12.97 5.96 4.45
CA LEU A 29 12.07 4.95 3.88
C LEU A 29 12.32 3.54 4.41
N LEU A 30 13.46 3.24 5.03
CA LEU A 30 13.71 1.97 5.72
C LEU A 30 13.17 1.96 7.14
N LYS A 31 12.93 3.13 7.75
CA LYS A 31 12.49 3.23 9.14
C LYS A 31 11.13 2.55 9.36
N ASP A 32 11.07 1.66 10.34
CA ASP A 32 9.83 1.20 10.95
C ASP A 32 9.46 2.17 12.09
N ARG A 33 8.29 2.79 11.95
CA ARG A 33 7.78 3.77 12.90
C ARG A 33 7.23 3.12 14.17
N THR A 34 7.02 1.82 14.20
CA THR A 34 6.58 1.11 15.41
C THR A 34 7.76 0.79 16.32
N THR A 35 8.83 0.24 15.76
CA THR A 35 10.00 -0.25 16.53
C THR A 35 11.09 0.80 16.70
N GLY A 36 11.07 1.88 15.90
CA GLY A 36 12.17 2.83 15.87
C GLY A 36 13.46 2.24 15.25
N CYS A 37 13.39 1.04 14.65
CA CYS A 37 14.48 0.39 13.92
C CYS A 37 14.20 0.44 12.40
N ASN A 38 15.01 -0.21 11.57
CA ASN A 38 14.62 -0.44 10.17
C ASN A 38 13.60 -1.59 10.08
N ILE A 39 12.80 -1.59 9.01
CA ILE A 39 11.98 -2.75 8.62
C ILE A 39 12.87 -3.99 8.45
N ILE A 40 12.32 -5.16 8.76
CA ILE A 40 13.02 -6.45 8.66
C ILE A 40 12.68 -7.15 7.36
N TRP A 41 13.50 -8.10 6.92
CA TRP A 41 13.23 -8.86 5.69
C TRP A 41 11.86 -9.58 5.73
N ALA A 42 11.52 -10.19 6.88
CA ALA A 42 10.30 -10.96 7.12
C ALA A 42 10.06 -12.10 6.10
N ASP A 43 11.13 -12.56 5.47
CA ASP A 43 11.19 -13.75 4.62
C ASP A 43 12.62 -14.30 4.65
N ASN A 44 12.75 -15.60 4.38
CA ASN A 44 14.00 -16.35 4.32
C ASN A 44 14.54 -16.48 2.88
N GLU A 45 13.94 -15.81 1.88
CA GLU A 45 14.38 -15.82 0.47
C GLU A 45 15.86 -15.46 0.33
N TYR A 46 16.36 -14.57 1.20
CA TYR A 46 17.70 -14.01 1.12
C TYR A 46 18.72 -14.64 2.07
N GLU A 47 18.34 -15.62 2.90
CA GLU A 47 19.25 -16.25 3.89
C GLU A 47 20.53 -16.82 3.25
N ALA A 48 20.44 -17.29 2.01
CA ALA A 48 21.58 -17.82 1.26
C ALA A 48 22.66 -16.77 0.95
N LEU A 49 22.34 -15.47 1.06
CA LEU A 49 23.30 -14.36 0.91
C LEU A 49 24.17 -14.15 2.16
N GLY A 50 23.87 -14.87 3.26
CA GLY A 50 24.66 -14.89 4.49
C GLY A 50 24.13 -13.95 5.59
N GLU A 51 25.00 -13.59 6.52
CA GLU A 51 24.68 -12.73 7.68
C GLU A 51 24.02 -11.41 7.27
N GLY A 52 22.97 -10.98 7.98
CA GLY A 52 22.22 -9.74 7.70
C GLY A 52 21.06 -9.88 6.70
N TYR A 53 20.72 -11.11 6.31
CA TYR A 53 19.65 -11.42 5.34
C TYR A 53 18.60 -12.42 5.87
N GLY A 54 18.64 -12.77 7.15
CA GLY A 54 17.61 -13.59 7.81
C GLY A 54 16.30 -12.83 8.00
N GLY A 55 15.19 -13.56 8.12
CA GLY A 55 13.85 -12.98 8.19
C GLY A 55 13.62 -11.98 9.33
N ASP A 56 14.23 -12.18 10.51
CA ASP A 56 14.13 -11.23 11.64
C ASP A 56 15.23 -10.14 11.62
N GLU A 57 16.11 -10.13 10.61
CA GLU A 57 17.18 -9.14 10.51
C GLU A 57 16.71 -7.88 9.78
N GLN A 58 17.25 -6.73 10.18
CA GLN A 58 16.94 -5.43 9.60
C GLN A 58 17.50 -5.30 8.18
N ILE A 59 16.70 -4.69 7.29
CA ILE A 59 17.18 -4.25 5.98
C ILE A 59 18.06 -3.00 6.21
N THR A 60 19.35 -3.10 5.89
CA THR A 60 20.29 -1.98 6.03
C THR A 60 20.73 -1.46 4.67
N ILE A 61 21.11 -0.18 4.59
CA ILE A 61 21.59 0.46 3.35
C ILE A 61 22.68 -0.38 2.68
N ALA A 62 23.69 -0.83 3.44
CA ALA A 62 24.80 -1.63 2.92
C ALA A 62 24.37 -2.98 2.30
N LYS A 63 23.21 -3.51 2.69
CA LYS A 63 22.66 -4.78 2.18
C LYS A 63 21.81 -4.60 0.92
N ILE A 64 21.54 -3.35 0.52
CA ILE A 64 20.66 -3.07 -0.63
C ILE A 64 21.26 -2.05 -1.61
N THR A 65 22.44 -1.49 -1.36
CA THR A 65 23.13 -0.55 -2.27
C THR A 65 24.48 -1.08 -2.72
N GLY A 66 25.15 -0.36 -3.63
CA GLY A 66 26.45 -0.76 -4.17
C GLY A 66 26.39 -2.11 -4.87
N LEU A 67 27.24 -3.06 -4.45
CA LEU A 67 27.24 -4.42 -5.01
C LEU A 67 25.97 -5.22 -4.70
N SER A 68 25.19 -4.78 -3.71
CA SER A 68 23.94 -5.41 -3.28
C SER A 68 22.70 -4.74 -3.89
N SER A 69 22.86 -3.78 -4.82
CA SER A 69 21.74 -3.03 -5.42
C SER A 69 20.76 -3.90 -6.21
N GLY A 70 21.18 -5.10 -6.60
CA GLY A 70 20.36 -6.10 -7.28
C GLY A 70 19.63 -7.07 -6.34
N VAL A 71 19.71 -6.92 -5.02
CA VAL A 71 19.00 -7.81 -4.07
C VAL A 71 17.50 -7.55 -4.11
N ILE A 72 17.10 -6.30 -3.84
CA ILE A 72 15.70 -5.88 -3.91
C ILE A 72 15.41 -5.41 -5.32
N LYS A 73 14.46 -6.09 -5.98
CA LYS A 73 14.01 -5.74 -7.33
C LYS A 73 12.51 -5.94 -7.45
N PRO A 74 11.85 -5.16 -8.33
CA PRO A 74 10.44 -5.36 -8.65
C PRO A 74 10.17 -6.80 -9.07
N ARG A 75 9.00 -7.30 -8.74
CA ARG A 75 8.57 -8.67 -8.95
C ARG A 75 8.66 -9.10 -10.40
N ILE A 76 8.37 -8.20 -11.36
CA ILE A 76 8.56 -8.48 -12.79
C ILE A 76 10.03 -8.78 -13.14
N ALA A 77 10.98 -8.08 -12.52
CA ALA A 77 12.40 -8.34 -12.70
C ALA A 77 12.81 -9.66 -12.02
N LYS A 78 12.29 -9.96 -10.82
CA LYS A 78 12.48 -11.28 -10.16
C LYS A 78 11.94 -12.41 -11.05
N GLU A 79 10.76 -12.24 -11.63
CA GLU A 79 10.12 -13.26 -12.47
C GLU A 79 10.94 -13.54 -13.74
N HIS A 80 11.42 -12.51 -14.44
CA HIS A 80 12.30 -12.69 -15.60
C HIS A 80 13.60 -13.43 -15.26
N GLU A 81 14.19 -13.17 -14.10
CA GLU A 81 15.37 -13.91 -13.61
C GLU A 81 15.04 -15.37 -13.31
N HIS A 82 13.94 -15.65 -12.60
CA HIS A 82 13.50 -17.02 -12.30
C HIS A 82 13.14 -17.82 -13.54
N GLN A 83 12.44 -17.21 -14.51
CA GLN A 83 12.17 -17.83 -15.81
C GLN A 83 13.47 -18.18 -16.54
N SER A 84 14.47 -17.30 -16.50
CA SER A 84 15.79 -17.54 -17.08
C SER A 84 16.55 -18.67 -16.38
N LEU A 85 16.42 -18.76 -15.05
CA LEU A 85 17.07 -19.76 -14.19
C LEU A 85 16.28 -21.08 -14.08
N ARG A 86 15.06 -21.14 -14.65
CA ARG A 86 14.12 -22.27 -14.56
C ARG A 86 13.80 -22.70 -13.11
N THR A 87 13.82 -21.75 -12.18
CA THR A 87 13.47 -21.97 -10.77
C THR A 87 12.00 -21.62 -10.54
N LYS A 88 11.30 -22.42 -9.73
CA LYS A 88 9.94 -22.09 -9.25
C LYS A 88 10.05 -21.58 -7.81
N THR A 89 9.61 -20.36 -7.56
CA THR A 89 9.48 -19.79 -6.21
C THR A 89 8.00 -19.53 -5.88
N ARG A 90 7.74 -19.01 -4.67
CA ARG A 90 6.42 -18.85 -4.04
C ARG A 90 5.39 -18.15 -4.96
N ALA A 91 4.12 -18.44 -4.72
CA ALA A 91 3.00 -17.91 -5.49
C ALA A 91 2.61 -16.49 -5.02
N GLU A 92 3.40 -15.49 -5.38
CA GLU A 92 2.94 -14.10 -5.33
C GLU A 92 1.95 -13.86 -6.50
N VAL A 93 0.82 -13.20 -6.21
CA VAL A 93 -0.22 -12.92 -7.20
C VAL A 93 -0.05 -11.50 -7.73
N PHE A 94 0.19 -11.36 -9.05
CA PHE A 94 0.32 -10.06 -9.71
C PHE A 94 -1.05 -9.50 -10.08
N THR A 95 -1.49 -8.42 -9.43
CA THR A 95 -2.74 -7.77 -9.82
C THR A 95 -2.53 -6.90 -11.06
N PRO A 96 -3.09 -7.25 -12.24
CA PRO A 96 -2.83 -6.51 -13.48
C PRO A 96 -3.46 -5.11 -13.44
N SER A 97 -2.87 -4.14 -14.15
CA SER A 97 -3.32 -2.74 -14.05
C SER A 97 -4.76 -2.51 -14.48
N TRP A 98 -5.30 -3.29 -15.42
CA TRP A 98 -6.71 -3.15 -15.83
C TRP A 98 -7.67 -3.51 -14.69
N LEU A 99 -7.35 -4.53 -13.88
CA LEU A 99 -8.17 -4.96 -12.74
C LEU A 99 -8.05 -3.95 -11.60
N VAL A 100 -6.83 -3.48 -11.34
CA VAL A 100 -6.57 -2.38 -10.41
C VAL A 100 -7.38 -1.13 -10.81
N ASN A 101 -7.42 -0.82 -12.10
CA ASN A 101 -8.15 0.31 -12.63
C ASN A 101 -9.67 0.16 -12.42
N ALA A 102 -10.21 -1.02 -12.71
CA ALA A 102 -11.63 -1.34 -12.52
C ALA A 102 -12.05 -1.16 -11.06
N MET A 103 -11.26 -1.68 -10.12
CA MET A 103 -11.58 -1.55 -8.69
C MET A 103 -11.49 -0.10 -8.20
N ASN A 104 -10.45 0.65 -8.60
CA ASN A 104 -10.37 2.07 -8.27
C ASN A 104 -11.52 2.88 -8.93
N ASN A 105 -11.93 2.54 -10.15
CA ASN A 105 -13.10 3.15 -10.81
C ASN A 105 -14.39 2.91 -10.03
N HIS A 106 -14.56 1.73 -9.48
CA HIS A 106 -15.72 1.40 -8.69
C HIS A 106 -15.76 2.20 -7.37
N VAL A 107 -14.65 2.26 -6.63
CA VAL A 107 -14.52 3.10 -5.41
C VAL A 107 -14.86 4.57 -5.72
N ASP A 108 -14.38 5.08 -6.85
CA ASP A 108 -14.65 6.46 -7.26
C ASP A 108 -16.08 6.66 -7.75
N ALA A 109 -16.68 5.70 -8.45
CA ALA A 109 -18.07 5.79 -8.90
C ALA A 109 -19.03 6.02 -7.74
N ILE A 110 -18.75 5.39 -6.58
CA ILE A 110 -19.51 5.61 -5.34
C ILE A 110 -19.31 7.02 -4.80
N TRP A 111 -18.08 7.55 -4.82
CA TRP A 111 -17.79 8.91 -4.34
C TRP A 111 -18.46 9.98 -5.20
N PHE A 112 -18.31 9.85 -6.53
CA PHE A 112 -18.79 10.83 -7.49
C PHE A 112 -20.27 10.67 -7.85
N GLY A 113 -20.88 9.52 -7.51
CA GLY A 113 -22.22 9.15 -7.96
C GLY A 113 -22.30 8.93 -9.48
N ALA A 114 -21.16 8.75 -10.14
CA ALA A 114 -21.03 8.58 -11.58
C ALA A 114 -19.81 7.74 -11.93
N GLY A 115 -19.99 6.76 -12.82
CA GLY A 115 -18.88 5.97 -13.37
C GLY A 115 -18.00 6.77 -14.32
N ASN A 116 -16.88 6.17 -14.72
CA ASN A 116 -15.95 6.70 -15.74
C ASN A 116 -15.37 8.09 -15.44
N THR A 117 -15.20 8.42 -14.15
CA THR A 117 -14.77 9.75 -13.73
C THR A 117 -13.34 10.06 -14.19
N PHE A 118 -12.40 9.14 -13.99
CA PHE A 118 -10.99 9.34 -14.33
C PHE A 118 -10.60 8.78 -15.70
N ASN A 119 -11.22 7.67 -16.10
CA ASN A 119 -10.99 6.98 -17.36
C ASN A 119 -12.21 6.09 -17.69
N ILE A 120 -12.23 5.55 -18.91
CA ILE A 120 -13.21 4.57 -19.37
C ILE A 120 -12.48 3.24 -19.57
N GLU A 121 -13.01 2.16 -18.98
CA GLU A 121 -12.51 0.80 -19.18
C GLU A 121 -12.80 0.30 -20.60
N GLU A 122 -11.79 -0.30 -21.25
CA GLU A 122 -11.85 -0.84 -22.62
C GLU A 122 -11.27 -2.27 -22.62
N GLY A 123 -11.97 -3.20 -21.97
CA GLY A 123 -11.49 -4.58 -21.78
C GLY A 123 -10.32 -4.63 -20.79
N MET A 124 -9.15 -5.08 -21.24
CA MET A 124 -7.91 -5.12 -20.43
C MET A 124 -7.07 -3.84 -20.56
N SER A 125 -7.65 -2.75 -21.06
CA SER A 125 -7.03 -1.43 -21.13
C SER A 125 -8.03 -0.35 -20.70
N TRP A 126 -7.61 0.91 -20.74
CA TRP A 126 -8.47 2.04 -20.44
C TRP A 126 -8.10 3.25 -21.28
N ARG A 127 -9.05 4.17 -21.43
CA ARG A 127 -8.85 5.48 -22.05
C ARG A 127 -9.03 6.58 -21.02
N THR A 128 -7.95 7.31 -20.73
CA THR A 128 -7.97 8.42 -19.76
C THR A 128 -8.93 9.54 -20.17
N SER A 129 -9.77 9.98 -19.24
CA SER A 129 -10.63 11.15 -19.41
C SER A 129 -9.78 12.43 -19.41
N THR A 130 -9.86 13.25 -20.45
CA THR A 130 -9.13 14.54 -20.55
C THR A 130 -9.91 15.72 -20.01
N GLU A 131 -11.22 15.57 -19.84
CA GLU A 131 -12.10 16.64 -19.37
C GLU A 131 -11.89 16.92 -17.87
N PRO A 132 -12.05 18.19 -17.43
CA PRO A 132 -11.96 18.55 -16.02
C PRO A 132 -12.99 17.81 -15.15
N LEU A 133 -12.55 17.38 -13.97
CA LEU A 133 -13.37 16.61 -13.04
C LEU A 133 -14.48 17.48 -12.42
N SER A 134 -15.69 16.95 -12.46
CA SER A 134 -16.88 17.53 -11.81
C SER A 134 -17.16 16.82 -10.49
N PHE A 135 -17.40 17.59 -9.42
CA PHE A 135 -17.64 17.06 -8.09
C PHE A 135 -19.12 17.17 -7.71
N PRO A 136 -19.67 16.21 -6.92
CA PRO A 136 -21.03 16.29 -6.41
C PRO A 136 -21.30 17.59 -5.67
N LYS A 137 -22.47 18.19 -5.89
CA LYS A 137 -22.94 19.36 -5.14
C LYS A 137 -23.54 18.96 -3.79
N ILE A 138 -22.85 18.07 -3.07
CA ILE A 138 -23.27 17.51 -1.78
C ILE A 138 -22.25 17.98 -0.73
N LYS A 139 -22.75 18.41 0.44
CA LYS A 139 -21.88 18.84 1.55
C LYS A 139 -20.92 17.69 1.93
N GLY A 140 -19.63 18.01 2.02
CA GLY A 140 -18.60 17.02 2.36
C GLY A 140 -18.10 16.16 1.20
N HIS A 141 -18.57 16.35 -0.03
CA HIS A 141 -18.14 15.59 -1.22
C HIS A 141 -17.40 16.46 -2.25
N GLY A 142 -16.85 17.59 -1.80
CA GLY A 142 -16.00 18.44 -2.65
C GLY A 142 -14.61 17.84 -2.89
N TRP A 143 -13.85 18.45 -3.78
CA TRP A 143 -12.53 17.94 -4.18
C TRP A 143 -11.52 17.84 -3.03
N ARG A 144 -11.58 18.74 -2.04
CA ARG A 144 -10.72 18.68 -0.85
C ARG A 144 -11.03 17.44 -0.01
N ALA A 145 -12.32 17.18 0.22
CA ALA A 145 -12.76 16.00 0.94
C ALA A 145 -12.38 14.70 0.21
N TYR A 146 -12.36 14.69 -1.13
CA TYR A 146 -11.88 13.56 -1.92
C TYR A 146 -10.39 13.33 -1.73
N VAL A 147 -9.60 14.40 -1.80
CA VAL A 147 -8.14 14.36 -1.61
C VAL A 147 -7.78 13.88 -0.21
N GLU A 148 -8.46 14.41 0.81
CA GLU A 148 -8.28 14.08 2.23
C GLU A 148 -8.96 12.77 2.65
N SER A 149 -9.68 12.09 1.74
CA SER A 149 -10.38 10.84 2.04
C SER A 149 -9.36 9.73 2.33
N PRO A 150 -9.31 9.18 3.56
CA PRO A 150 -8.32 8.17 3.92
C PRO A 150 -8.61 6.86 3.18
N ARG A 151 -7.63 6.35 2.43
CA ARG A 151 -7.72 5.07 1.71
C ARG A 151 -6.53 4.19 2.06
N LEU A 152 -6.79 2.90 2.24
CA LEU A 152 -5.78 1.91 2.64
C LEU A 152 -5.72 0.78 1.62
N GLU A 153 -4.52 0.48 1.13
CA GLU A 153 -4.23 -0.77 0.41
C GLU A 153 -3.74 -1.84 1.40
N ILE A 154 -4.46 -2.96 1.53
CA ILE A 154 -4.05 -4.06 2.43
C ILE A 154 -3.14 -5.04 1.71
N ALA A 155 -2.15 -5.58 2.42
CA ALA A 155 -1.14 -6.50 1.85
C ALA A 155 -0.61 -5.96 0.51
N CYS A 156 -0.08 -4.74 0.56
CA CYS A 156 0.04 -3.89 -0.61
C CYS A 156 1.10 -4.36 -1.61
N GLY A 157 2.01 -5.29 -1.26
CA GLY A 157 3.09 -5.70 -2.15
C GLY A 157 3.88 -4.48 -2.63
N GLU A 158 3.79 -4.17 -3.93
CA GLU A 158 4.43 -3.00 -4.56
C GLU A 158 3.54 -1.74 -4.64
N ALA A 159 2.39 -1.78 -3.98
CA ALA A 159 1.33 -0.77 -3.93
C ALA A 159 0.64 -0.44 -5.28
N PRO A 160 0.24 -1.44 -6.10
CA PRO A 160 -0.38 -1.19 -7.40
C PRO A 160 -1.71 -0.42 -7.32
N PHE A 161 -2.51 -0.59 -6.25
CA PHE A 161 -3.77 0.16 -6.10
C PHE A 161 -3.55 1.61 -5.69
N VAL A 162 -2.48 1.90 -4.97
CA VAL A 162 -2.07 3.25 -4.58
C VAL A 162 -1.50 4.03 -5.77
N CYS A 163 -0.53 3.44 -6.47
CA CYS A 163 0.22 4.09 -7.53
C CYS A 163 0.57 3.13 -8.66
N SER A 164 0.47 3.61 -9.90
CA SER A 164 0.64 2.75 -11.07
C SER A 164 1.78 3.26 -11.95
N ARG A 165 3.01 3.18 -11.44
CA ARG A 165 4.21 3.62 -12.18
C ARG A 165 4.50 2.76 -13.40
N TYR A 166 4.17 1.49 -13.30
CA TYR A 166 4.27 0.49 -14.35
C TYR A 166 3.15 -0.53 -14.19
N ASP A 167 2.86 -1.24 -15.27
CA ASP A 167 2.02 -2.43 -15.19
C ASP A 167 2.83 -3.57 -14.55
N THR A 168 2.30 -4.16 -13.49
CA THR A 168 2.98 -5.15 -12.65
C THR A 168 3.20 -6.49 -13.35
N VAL A 169 2.47 -6.77 -14.42
CA VAL A 169 2.54 -8.02 -15.19
C VAL A 169 3.50 -7.89 -16.38
N THR A 170 3.52 -6.73 -17.02
CA THR A 170 4.30 -6.49 -18.25
C THR A 170 5.55 -5.66 -18.02
N GLY A 171 5.66 -4.96 -16.89
CA GLY A 171 6.74 -4.00 -16.60
C GLY A 171 6.68 -2.72 -17.45
N VAL A 172 5.62 -2.49 -18.23
CA VAL A 172 5.51 -1.29 -19.07
C VAL A 172 5.27 -0.08 -18.18
N VAL A 173 6.16 0.91 -18.26
CA VAL A 173 6.05 2.18 -17.53
C VAL A 173 4.84 2.97 -18.03
N LEU A 174 4.03 3.47 -17.09
CA LEU A 174 2.85 4.27 -17.36
C LEU A 174 3.16 5.76 -17.18
N PRO A 175 2.93 6.61 -18.22
CA PRO A 175 3.02 8.06 -18.10
C PRO A 175 2.09 8.57 -17.00
N VAL A 176 2.48 9.63 -16.29
CA VAL A 176 1.71 10.21 -15.14
C VAL A 176 0.22 10.41 -15.46
N LYS A 177 -0.11 10.87 -16.67
CA LYS A 177 -1.50 11.11 -17.10
C LYS A 177 -2.34 9.84 -17.28
N GLU A 178 -1.70 8.67 -17.42
CA GLU A 178 -2.35 7.38 -17.70
C GLU A 178 -2.48 6.52 -16.45
N ARG A 179 -1.88 6.94 -15.32
CA ARG A 179 -1.85 6.16 -14.09
C ARG A 179 -3.21 6.11 -13.40
N ILE A 180 -3.46 4.98 -12.73
CA ILE A 180 -4.79 4.60 -12.27
C ILE A 180 -4.88 4.42 -10.75
N GLY A 181 -3.77 4.50 -10.03
CA GLY A 181 -3.74 4.37 -8.58
C GLY A 181 -4.51 5.48 -7.87
N PHE A 182 -5.04 5.21 -6.68
CA PHE A 182 -5.85 6.21 -5.98
C PHE A 182 -5.04 7.44 -5.52
N LEU A 183 -3.73 7.33 -5.29
CA LEU A 183 -2.86 8.49 -5.08
C LEU A 183 -2.71 9.28 -6.39
N ASP A 184 -2.47 8.61 -7.52
CA ASP A 184 -2.39 9.26 -8.84
C ASP A 184 -3.65 10.08 -9.14
N ARG A 185 -4.83 9.50 -8.86
CA ARG A 185 -6.13 10.16 -9.02
C ARG A 185 -6.29 11.38 -8.11
N LYS A 186 -5.89 11.27 -6.84
CA LYS A 186 -5.89 12.42 -5.91
C LYS A 186 -4.94 13.53 -6.39
N LEU A 187 -3.73 13.20 -6.84
CA LEU A 187 -2.76 14.17 -7.35
C LEU A 187 -3.21 14.82 -8.66
N ARG A 188 -3.93 14.09 -9.53
CA ARG A 188 -4.64 14.66 -10.67
C ARG A 188 -5.68 15.69 -10.23
N VAL A 189 -6.52 15.37 -9.24
CA VAL A 189 -7.50 16.31 -8.69
C VAL A 189 -6.81 17.58 -8.17
N VAL A 190 -5.73 17.44 -7.41
CA VAL A 190 -4.94 18.58 -6.93
C VAL A 190 -4.40 19.42 -8.08
N SER A 191 -3.88 18.78 -9.12
CA SER A 191 -3.34 19.43 -10.32
C SER A 191 -4.38 20.24 -11.10
N GLU A 192 -5.62 19.74 -11.19
CA GLU A 192 -6.73 20.43 -11.85
C GLU A 192 -7.32 21.57 -11.00
N LYS A 193 -7.28 21.47 -9.67
CA LYS A 193 -7.97 22.40 -8.76
C LYS A 193 -7.10 23.49 -8.16
N THR A 194 -5.78 23.42 -8.36
CA THR A 194 -4.82 24.41 -7.83
C THR A 194 -4.11 25.16 -8.94
N LYS A 195 -3.75 26.43 -8.67
CA LYS A 195 -3.13 27.31 -9.67
C LYS A 195 -1.67 27.62 -9.37
N THR A 196 -1.25 27.54 -8.11
CA THR A 196 0.10 27.88 -7.66
C THR A 196 0.82 26.67 -7.10
N ARG A 197 2.16 26.65 -7.16
CA ARG A 197 2.98 25.58 -6.57
C ARG A 197 2.73 25.45 -5.07
N LYS A 198 2.62 26.57 -4.34
CA LYS A 198 2.34 26.60 -2.89
C LYS A 198 1.03 25.87 -2.56
N GLU A 199 -0.06 26.18 -3.26
CA GLU A 199 -1.33 25.49 -3.07
C GLU A 199 -1.26 24.02 -3.48
N TRP A 200 -0.61 23.71 -4.60
CA TRP A 200 -0.46 22.35 -5.10
C TRP A 200 0.28 21.47 -4.08
N ILE A 201 1.44 21.91 -3.58
CA ILE A 201 2.24 21.17 -2.61
C ILE A 201 1.44 20.92 -1.33
N ARG A 202 0.75 21.93 -0.80
CA ARG A 202 -0.12 21.78 0.37
C ARG A 202 -1.16 20.66 0.18
N TRP A 203 -1.88 20.68 -0.93
CA TRP A 203 -2.95 19.70 -1.18
C TRP A 203 -2.43 18.35 -1.65
N ALA A 204 -1.25 18.30 -2.28
CA ALA A 204 -0.56 17.07 -2.60
C ALA A 204 -0.10 16.35 -1.33
N PHE A 205 0.45 17.07 -0.35
CA PHE A 205 0.76 16.48 0.95
C PHE A 205 -0.49 16.00 1.69
N ALA A 206 -1.61 16.72 1.58
CA ALA A 206 -2.88 16.21 2.11
C ALA A 206 -3.31 14.89 1.43
N ALA A 207 -3.11 14.76 0.11
CA ALA A 207 -3.34 13.52 -0.63
C ALA A 207 -2.46 12.37 -0.12
N LEU A 208 -1.17 12.65 0.08
CA LEU A 208 -0.18 11.68 0.54
C LEU A 208 -0.48 11.22 1.98
N LYS A 209 -0.78 12.16 2.88
CA LYS A 209 -1.19 11.89 4.27
C LYS A 209 -2.46 11.04 4.35
N ALA A 210 -3.37 11.15 3.39
CA ALA A 210 -4.60 10.37 3.33
C ALA A 210 -4.48 9.03 2.55
N THR A 211 -3.27 8.57 2.28
CA THR A 211 -2.99 7.39 1.44
C THR A 211 -2.09 6.44 2.21
N TYR A 212 -2.58 5.22 2.45
CA TYR A 212 -1.95 4.25 3.35
C TYR A 212 -1.78 2.89 2.67
N GLY A 213 -0.84 2.10 3.19
CA GLY A 213 -0.68 0.70 2.86
C GLY A 213 -0.01 -0.07 4.00
N TYR A 214 -0.21 -1.39 4.06
CA TYR A 214 0.63 -2.24 4.91
C TYR A 214 1.05 -3.50 4.17
N GLU A 215 2.21 -4.02 4.52
CA GLU A 215 2.80 -5.23 3.97
C GLU A 215 3.56 -6.00 5.06
N TYR A 216 3.61 -7.32 4.95
CA TYR A 216 4.36 -8.18 5.85
C TYR A 216 5.84 -8.23 5.46
N GLN A 217 6.14 -8.48 4.19
CA GLN A 217 7.51 -8.65 3.68
C GLN A 217 8.22 -7.29 3.50
N GLY A 218 9.41 -7.14 4.08
CA GLY A 218 10.09 -5.84 4.12
C GLY A 218 10.62 -5.37 2.77
N ASP A 219 11.06 -6.30 1.91
CA ASP A 219 11.53 -5.98 0.57
C ASP A 219 10.39 -5.46 -0.32
N ASN A 220 9.24 -6.14 -0.30
CA ASN A 220 8.01 -5.70 -0.96
C ASN A 220 7.56 -4.33 -0.43
N LEU A 221 7.54 -4.15 0.90
CA LEU A 221 7.19 -2.87 1.51
C LEU A 221 8.12 -1.73 1.08
N LEU A 222 9.44 -1.99 0.97
CA LEU A 222 10.39 -0.97 0.52
C LEU A 222 10.11 -0.56 -0.95
N ILE A 223 9.79 -1.52 -1.81
CA ILE A 223 9.40 -1.25 -3.20
C ILE A 223 8.13 -0.39 -3.23
N ALA A 224 7.11 -0.73 -2.45
CA ALA A 224 5.91 0.10 -2.31
C ALA A 224 6.24 1.52 -1.84
N ARG A 225 7.04 1.68 -0.79
CA ARG A 225 7.47 2.98 -0.26
C ARG A 225 8.18 3.82 -1.33
N ILE A 226 9.11 3.23 -2.08
CA ILE A 226 9.80 3.90 -3.19
C ILE A 226 8.81 4.27 -4.30
N ASN A 227 7.91 3.37 -4.70
CA ASN A 227 6.91 3.63 -5.74
C ASN A 227 5.99 4.80 -5.37
N VAL A 228 5.53 4.87 -4.12
CA VAL A 228 4.68 5.95 -3.62
C VAL A 228 5.44 7.28 -3.59
N PHE A 229 6.66 7.27 -3.07
CA PHE A 229 7.51 8.46 -3.02
C PHE A 229 7.86 8.99 -4.42
N GLU A 230 8.27 8.10 -5.34
CA GLU A 230 8.59 8.50 -6.72
C GLU A 230 7.35 8.97 -7.46
N THR A 231 6.18 8.36 -7.25
CA THR A 231 4.91 8.84 -7.80
C THR A 231 4.64 10.27 -7.38
N PHE A 232 4.79 10.58 -6.09
CA PHE A 232 4.63 11.95 -5.60
C PHE A 232 5.60 12.93 -6.29
N CYS A 233 6.89 12.57 -6.39
CA CYS A 233 7.90 13.38 -7.06
C CYS A 233 7.61 13.58 -8.57
N GLU A 234 7.14 12.54 -9.25
CA GLU A 234 6.86 12.56 -10.69
C GLU A 234 5.65 13.44 -11.01
N HIS A 235 4.62 13.44 -10.17
CA HIS A 235 3.49 14.37 -10.31
C HIS A 235 3.90 15.83 -10.11
N VAL A 236 4.80 16.12 -9.15
CA VAL A 236 5.36 17.47 -8.97
C VAL A 236 6.07 17.91 -10.24
N ARG A 237 7.01 17.10 -10.74
CA ARG A 237 7.79 17.37 -11.95
C ARG A 237 6.89 17.51 -13.17
N ALA A 238 5.89 16.65 -13.33
CA ALA A 238 4.95 16.73 -14.45
C ALA A 238 4.13 18.03 -14.44
N ARG A 239 3.77 18.55 -13.26
CA ARG A 239 2.97 19.77 -13.14
C ARG A 239 3.78 21.06 -13.24
N TRP A 240 5.01 21.07 -12.73
CA TRP A 240 5.80 22.28 -12.50
C TRP A 240 7.15 22.30 -13.22
N GLY A 241 7.58 21.20 -13.85
CA GLY A 241 8.90 21.01 -14.45
C GLY A 241 10.02 20.83 -13.42
N ALA A 242 10.03 21.67 -12.38
CA ALA A 242 10.94 21.57 -11.25
C ALA A 242 10.52 20.45 -10.28
N GLY A 243 11.51 19.82 -9.63
CA GLY A 243 11.29 18.84 -8.56
C GLY A 243 10.89 19.46 -7.22
N LEU A 244 10.89 18.60 -6.21
CA LEU A 244 10.78 19.00 -4.81
C LEU A 244 12.09 19.62 -4.31
N GLY A 245 12.01 20.55 -3.37
CA GLY A 245 13.15 20.98 -2.57
C GLY A 245 13.52 19.93 -1.52
N ASP A 246 14.70 20.06 -0.90
CA ASP A 246 15.22 19.08 0.07
C ASP A 246 14.27 18.84 1.25
N GLU A 247 13.71 19.90 1.84
CA GLU A 247 12.75 19.78 2.96
C GLU A 247 11.46 19.07 2.55
N GLU A 248 10.97 19.31 1.33
CA GLU A 248 9.78 18.66 0.81
C GLU A 248 10.05 17.18 0.49
N ILE A 249 11.26 16.84 0.06
CA ILE A 249 11.72 15.46 -0.15
C ILE A 249 11.72 14.71 1.18
N ASP A 250 12.33 15.28 2.22
CA ASP A 250 12.44 14.65 3.53
C ASP A 250 11.04 14.49 4.16
N MET A 251 10.16 15.49 4.02
CA MET A 251 8.76 15.40 4.47
C MET A 251 7.99 14.31 3.73
N ALA A 252 8.14 14.20 2.40
CA ALA A 252 7.45 13.18 1.61
C ALA A 252 7.91 11.77 2.02
N ALA A 253 9.21 11.55 2.19
CA ALA A 253 9.75 10.28 2.66
C ALA A 253 9.26 9.94 4.07
N TRP A 254 9.20 10.95 4.96
CA TRP A 254 8.73 10.78 6.32
C TRP A 254 7.25 10.38 6.39
N ILE A 255 6.38 11.05 5.63
CA ILE A 255 4.96 10.68 5.52
C ILE A 255 4.82 9.26 4.95
N VAL A 256 5.60 8.92 3.92
CA VAL A 256 5.56 7.58 3.32
C VAL A 256 5.94 6.50 4.33
N SER A 257 6.99 6.69 5.14
CA SER A 257 7.36 5.67 6.14
C SER A 257 6.38 5.53 7.31
N TRP A 258 5.58 6.55 7.58
CA TRP A 258 4.43 6.45 8.50
C TRP A 258 3.22 5.76 7.88
N ASN A 259 2.90 6.09 6.63
CA ASN A 259 1.65 5.65 6.00
C ASN A 259 1.75 4.27 5.36
N PHE A 260 2.96 3.84 5.01
CA PHE A 260 3.26 2.51 4.49
C PHE A 260 4.10 1.79 5.53
N PHE A 261 3.50 0.87 6.30
CA PHE A 261 4.14 0.30 7.49
C PHE A 261 4.16 -1.23 7.43
N GLN A 262 5.15 -1.82 8.12
CA GLN A 262 5.34 -3.27 8.14
C GLN A 262 4.44 -3.89 9.20
N MET A 263 3.50 -4.75 8.79
CA MET A 263 2.50 -5.30 9.70
C MET A 263 2.06 -6.70 9.30
N ASN A 264 1.92 -7.56 10.29
CA ASN A 264 1.10 -8.77 10.19
C ASN A 264 -0.38 -8.40 10.23
N GLY A 265 -1.05 -8.50 9.09
CA GLY A 265 -2.47 -8.13 8.94
C GLY A 265 -3.45 -8.92 9.82
N LEU A 266 -3.06 -10.09 10.33
CA LEU A 266 -3.89 -10.90 11.23
C LEU A 266 -3.77 -10.45 12.68
N THR A 267 -2.55 -10.11 13.14
CA THR A 267 -2.29 -9.74 14.54
C THR A 267 -2.26 -8.24 14.79
N CYS A 268 -2.16 -7.42 13.74
CA CYS A 268 -1.88 -5.99 13.79
C CYS A 268 -0.56 -5.61 14.47
N ALA A 269 0.37 -6.54 14.55
CA ALA A 269 1.70 -6.36 15.14
C ALA A 269 2.79 -6.39 14.08
N VAL A 270 3.99 -5.93 14.42
CA VAL A 270 5.15 -6.04 13.50
C VAL A 270 5.45 -7.52 13.21
N PRO A 271 6.00 -7.87 12.04
CA PRO A 271 6.37 -9.25 11.75
C PRO A 271 7.38 -9.81 12.76
N SER A 272 7.28 -11.11 13.03
CA SER A 272 8.25 -11.85 13.83
C SER A 272 8.15 -13.33 13.53
N ASN A 273 9.28 -14.03 13.51
CA ASN A 273 9.33 -15.48 13.38
C ASN A 273 9.19 -16.23 14.72
N LYS A 274 9.00 -15.51 15.83
CA LYS A 274 8.83 -16.12 17.15
C LYS A 274 7.46 -16.81 17.22
N LEU A 275 7.46 -18.15 17.31
CA LEU A 275 6.24 -18.91 17.65
C LEU A 275 5.67 -18.40 18.98
N ASP A 276 4.35 -18.26 19.03
CA ASP A 276 3.59 -17.82 20.23
C ASP A 276 3.99 -16.45 20.78
N ALA A 277 4.52 -15.56 19.91
CA ALA A 277 4.81 -14.18 20.27
C ALA A 277 3.58 -13.49 20.90
N VAL A 278 3.75 -13.00 22.12
CA VAL A 278 2.68 -12.28 22.82
C VAL A 278 2.61 -10.86 22.26
N VAL A 279 1.49 -10.50 21.64
CA VAL A 279 1.29 -9.14 21.16
C VAL A 279 1.09 -8.19 22.35
N HIS A 280 1.77 -7.05 22.35
CA HIS A 280 1.66 -6.04 23.40
C HIS A 280 1.47 -4.63 22.83
N SER A 281 0.84 -3.76 23.63
CA SER A 281 0.78 -2.33 23.36
C SER A 281 2.15 -1.72 23.58
N SER A 282 2.65 -0.95 22.61
CA SER A 282 3.94 -0.26 22.68
C SER A 282 3.79 1.25 22.88
N LEU A 283 2.57 1.79 22.84
CA LEU A 283 2.33 3.24 22.93
C LEU A 283 2.83 3.88 24.22
N SER A 284 2.80 3.17 25.35
CA SER A 284 3.29 3.71 26.62
C SER A 284 4.81 3.88 26.69
N GLU A 285 5.54 3.17 25.82
CA GLU A 285 7.01 3.18 25.74
C GLU A 285 7.50 3.91 24.47
N TYR A 286 6.56 4.46 23.69
CA TYR A 286 6.86 5.13 22.43
C TYR A 286 7.44 6.52 22.68
N GLU A 287 8.76 6.65 22.59
CA GLU A 287 9.42 7.94 22.41
C GLU A 287 9.43 8.26 20.91
N GLU A 288 8.62 9.23 20.50
CA GLU A 288 8.67 9.73 19.13
C GLU A 288 10.10 10.24 18.85
N PRO A 289 10.84 9.68 17.87
CA PRO A 289 12.10 10.28 17.48
C PRO A 289 11.76 11.68 16.97
N TYR A 290 12.20 12.68 17.73
CA TYR A 290 11.94 14.09 17.48
C TYR A 290 12.57 14.48 16.15
N LEU A 291 11.83 14.26 15.06
CA LEU A 291 11.77 15.27 14.04
C LEU A 291 10.90 16.31 14.70
N GLU A 292 11.46 17.49 15.00
CA GLU A 292 10.59 18.65 15.19
C GLU A 292 9.57 18.55 14.07
N PRO A 293 8.26 18.46 14.39
CA PRO A 293 7.27 18.42 13.35
C PRO A 293 7.70 19.54 12.43
N ILE A 294 7.84 19.25 11.14
CA ILE A 294 7.77 20.31 10.15
C ILE A 294 6.33 20.82 10.32
N GLN A 295 6.15 21.62 11.38
CA GLN A 295 5.00 22.43 11.60
C GLN A 295 4.89 23.26 10.34
N LEU A 296 3.71 23.77 10.13
CA LEU A 296 3.37 24.57 8.97
C LEU A 296 4.20 25.86 8.82
N SER A 297 5.40 26.00 9.39
CA SER A 297 6.37 27.08 9.12
C SER A 297 6.78 27.15 7.64
N LEU A 298 6.59 26.09 6.84
CA LEU A 298 6.67 26.20 5.37
C LEU A 298 5.55 27.08 4.76
N PHE A 299 4.49 27.36 5.54
CA PHE A 299 3.31 28.11 5.12
C PHE A 299 2.97 29.32 6.00
N ASP A 300 3.53 29.43 7.20
CA ASP A 300 3.39 30.54 8.14
C ASP A 300 4.72 31.30 8.28
N ASP A 301 4.73 32.57 7.88
CA ASP A 301 5.88 33.48 7.90
C ASP A 301 6.49 33.65 9.32
N VAL A 302 7.56 32.92 9.68
CA VAL A 302 8.57 33.34 10.67
C VAL A 302 9.89 32.57 10.52
N GLU A 303 10.98 33.27 10.86
CA GLU A 303 12.40 32.98 10.60
C GLU A 303 12.87 31.57 10.97
N ALA A 304 13.50 30.91 10.00
CA ALA A 304 14.12 29.60 10.10
C ALA A 304 15.56 29.74 10.63
N GLU A 305 15.83 29.26 11.83
CA GLU A 305 17.17 28.88 12.24
C GLU A 305 17.15 27.57 13.05
N GLN A 306 18.02 26.64 12.64
CA GLN A 306 18.44 25.41 13.31
C GLN A 306 17.56 24.17 13.10
N LEU A 307 17.58 23.67 11.86
CA LEU A 307 17.10 22.34 11.50
C LEU A 307 18.30 21.37 11.49
N PHE A 308 18.12 20.22 12.14
CA PHE A 308 19.04 19.06 12.17
C PHE A 308 20.24 19.19 13.12
N ASP A 309 20.03 18.91 14.41
CA ASP A 309 21.10 18.35 15.22
C ASP A 309 21.09 16.82 15.01
N GLY A 310 22.16 16.33 14.39
CA GLY A 310 22.33 14.93 13.98
C GLY A 310 22.61 14.00 15.15
N ALA A 311 21.69 13.93 16.12
CA ALA A 311 21.73 12.92 17.17
C ALA A 311 21.14 11.61 16.62
N SER A 312 22.01 10.75 16.10
CA SER A 312 21.76 9.31 16.09
C SER A 312 21.50 8.89 17.54
N ILE A 313 20.23 8.78 17.93
CA ILE A 313 19.90 8.03 19.14
C ILE A 313 20.08 6.57 18.75
N ASP A 314 21.27 6.04 19.03
CA ASP A 314 21.50 4.60 19.21
C ASP A 314 20.61 4.16 20.37
N THR A 315 19.32 3.97 20.08
CA THR A 315 18.39 3.31 20.98
C THR A 315 18.81 1.85 20.97
N PRO A 316 19.28 1.29 22.11
CA PRO A 316 19.59 -0.11 22.17
C PRO A 316 18.33 -0.89 21.79
N ALA A 317 18.47 -1.90 20.92
CA ALA A 317 17.37 -2.81 20.64
C ALA A 317 16.81 -3.32 21.97
N PRO A 318 15.49 -3.22 22.22
CA PRO A 318 14.91 -3.67 23.47
C PRO A 318 15.29 -5.13 23.72
N GLU A 319 15.69 -5.44 24.96
CA GLU A 319 15.93 -6.81 25.43
C GLU A 319 14.72 -7.68 25.03
N PRO A 320 14.94 -8.90 24.51
CA PRO A 320 13.89 -9.73 23.95
C PRO A 320 13.00 -10.29 25.07
N THR A 321 12.07 -9.47 25.54
CA THR A 321 10.80 -10.00 26.01
C THR A 321 10.19 -10.72 24.80
N GLY A 322 9.62 -11.91 24.95
CA GLY A 322 9.01 -12.65 23.84
C GLY A 322 7.78 -11.96 23.23
N ALA A 323 7.63 -10.65 23.42
CA ALA A 323 6.49 -9.84 23.05
C ALA A 323 6.78 -9.05 21.76
N VAL A 324 5.76 -8.93 20.91
CA VAL A 324 5.85 -8.24 19.61
C VAL A 324 4.92 -7.02 19.65
N PRO A 325 5.41 -5.80 19.33
CA PRO A 325 4.63 -4.59 19.50
C PRO A 325 3.52 -4.47 18.45
N LEU A 326 2.36 -3.95 18.87
CA LEU A 326 1.30 -3.52 17.96
C LEU A 326 1.79 -2.39 17.05
N CYS A 327 1.44 -2.46 15.77
CA CYS A 327 1.83 -1.44 14.81
C CYS A 327 1.19 -0.10 15.15
N VAL A 328 2.01 0.95 15.06
CA VAL A 328 1.61 2.33 15.29
C VAL A 328 1.51 3.05 13.95
N ILE A 329 0.44 3.84 13.77
CA ILE A 329 0.23 4.72 12.62
C ILE A 329 0.00 6.16 13.10
N TYR A 330 0.11 7.11 12.18
CA TYR A 330 0.02 8.53 12.53
C TYR A 330 -1.36 9.10 12.25
N ASP A 331 -1.96 9.75 13.26
CA ASP A 331 -3.12 10.61 13.07
C ASP A 331 -2.65 11.99 12.62
N TRP A 332 -2.68 12.24 11.31
CA TRP A 332 -2.29 13.52 10.72
C TRP A 332 -3.18 14.70 11.12
N LYS A 333 -4.39 14.44 11.63
CA LYS A 333 -5.33 15.47 12.03
C LYS A 333 -5.05 15.94 13.45
N ASN A 334 -4.82 15.00 14.36
CA ASN A 334 -4.54 15.27 15.76
C ASN A 334 -3.04 15.40 16.07
N ASN A 335 -2.19 15.06 15.08
CA ASN A 335 -0.73 15.11 15.15
C ASN A 335 -0.18 14.22 16.28
N GLU A 336 -0.69 13.00 16.36
CA GLU A 336 -0.28 12.01 17.37
C GLU A 336 -0.24 10.59 16.79
N PRO A 337 0.69 9.74 17.26
CA PRO A 337 0.71 8.33 16.93
C PRO A 337 -0.38 7.55 17.69
N PHE A 338 -0.91 6.49 17.07
CA PHE A 338 -1.82 5.56 17.73
C PHE A 338 -1.70 4.14 17.17
N GLU A 339 -2.16 3.14 17.93
CA GLU A 339 -2.10 1.73 17.53
C GLU A 339 -3.14 1.43 16.45
N PHE A 340 -2.72 0.80 15.35
CA PHE A 340 -3.62 0.39 14.28
C PHE A 340 -4.74 -0.52 14.80
N MET A 341 -4.46 -1.37 15.79
CA MET A 341 -5.48 -2.24 16.40
C MET A 341 -6.67 -1.47 16.98
N SER A 342 -6.47 -0.24 17.47
CA SER A 342 -7.55 0.59 17.99
C SER A 342 -8.59 0.96 16.91
N MET A 343 -8.23 0.91 15.63
CA MET A 343 -9.15 1.11 14.49
C MET A 343 -10.22 0.03 14.39
N LYS A 344 -10.00 -1.17 14.94
CA LYS A 344 -10.95 -2.28 14.88
C LYS A 344 -12.10 -2.14 15.89
N GLY A 345 -12.03 -1.14 16.78
CA GLY A 345 -13.01 -0.88 17.84
C GLY A 345 -14.20 0.00 17.45
N LYS A 346 -14.99 0.39 18.45
CA LYS A 346 -16.15 1.30 18.27
C LYS A 346 -15.78 2.78 18.23
N ALA A 347 -14.60 3.14 18.74
CA ALA A 347 -14.08 4.50 18.75
C ALA A 347 -12.91 4.58 17.77
N PHE A 348 -12.98 5.49 16.80
CA PHE A 348 -11.96 5.66 15.77
C PHE A 348 -11.07 6.85 16.14
N PRO A 349 -9.75 6.66 16.27
CA PRO A 349 -8.81 7.74 16.58
C PRO A 349 -8.88 8.90 15.59
N MET A 350 -9.01 8.63 14.28
CA MET A 350 -9.05 9.65 13.22
C MET A 350 -10.42 10.35 13.05
N ASP A 351 -11.30 10.31 14.06
CA ASP A 351 -12.74 10.67 14.01
C ASP A 351 -13.56 9.90 12.95
N LYS A 352 -12.94 9.06 12.12
CA LYS A 352 -13.53 8.33 10.98
C LYS A 352 -12.75 7.05 10.67
N LYS A 353 -13.42 6.08 10.05
CA LYS A 353 -12.80 4.92 9.42
C LYS A 353 -12.06 5.31 8.13
N PHE A 354 -11.27 4.39 7.57
CA PHE A 354 -10.85 4.50 6.17
C PHE A 354 -12.09 4.56 5.29
N TYR A 355 -12.15 5.54 4.36
CA TYR A 355 -13.26 5.62 3.41
C TYR A 355 -13.34 4.36 2.55
N ALA A 356 -12.18 3.84 2.13
CA ALA A 356 -12.06 2.59 1.39
C ALA A 356 -10.82 1.81 1.83
N VAL A 357 -10.99 0.51 1.99
CA VAL A 357 -9.93 -0.49 2.00
C VAL A 357 -9.98 -1.28 0.71
N ILE A 358 -8.86 -1.38 0.02
CA ILE A 358 -8.73 -2.06 -1.27
C ILE A 358 -7.53 -3.02 -1.25
N GLY A 359 -7.55 -4.08 -2.05
CA GLY A 359 -6.35 -4.92 -2.20
C GLY A 359 -6.58 -6.33 -2.71
N ASN A 360 -5.48 -7.07 -2.81
CA ASN A 360 -5.42 -8.48 -3.16
C ASN A 360 -4.72 -9.25 -2.03
N PRO A 361 -5.41 -9.53 -0.90
CA PRO A 361 -4.78 -10.13 0.26
C PRO A 361 -4.35 -11.58 -0.01
N PRO A 362 -3.43 -12.13 0.80
CA PRO A 362 -3.07 -13.55 0.74
C PRO A 362 -4.29 -14.47 0.83
N TYR A 363 -4.29 -15.53 0.05
CA TYR A 363 -5.43 -16.45 -0.02
C TYR A 363 -5.37 -17.54 1.05
N GLN A 364 -4.17 -17.99 1.42
CA GLN A 364 -3.96 -19.10 2.34
C GLN A 364 -2.67 -18.93 3.12
N GLU A 365 -2.56 -19.63 4.25
CA GLU A 365 -1.30 -19.74 5.01
C GLU A 365 -0.22 -20.34 4.11
N GLU A 366 1.03 -19.89 4.30
CA GLU A 366 2.16 -20.52 3.64
C GLU A 366 2.38 -21.95 4.18
N PHE A 367 2.87 -22.85 3.32
CA PHE A 367 3.30 -24.16 3.77
C PHE A 367 4.55 -23.99 4.64
N SER A 368 4.47 -24.30 5.93
CA SER A 368 5.66 -24.50 6.74
C SER A 368 6.27 -25.87 6.43
N ASP A 369 7.60 -25.97 6.46
CA ASP A 369 8.30 -27.25 6.27
C ASP A 369 7.96 -28.29 7.36
N GLU A 370 7.46 -27.82 8.50
CA GLU A 370 6.99 -28.62 9.63
C GLU A 370 5.48 -28.93 9.59
N GLY A 371 4.75 -28.38 8.61
CA GLY A 371 3.30 -28.47 8.48
C GLY A 371 2.80 -29.52 7.46
N ASN A 372 1.48 -29.66 7.38
CA ASN A 372 0.85 -30.57 6.44
C ASN A 372 0.98 -30.01 5.00
N LYS A 373 1.98 -30.50 4.25
CA LYS A 373 2.28 -30.11 2.84
C LYS A 373 1.13 -30.32 1.84
N THR A 374 -0.03 -30.80 2.30
CA THR A 374 -1.22 -31.12 1.50
C THR A 374 -2.41 -30.21 1.76
N PHE A 375 -2.38 -29.36 2.79
CA PHE A 375 -3.48 -28.46 3.13
C PHE A 375 -2.95 -27.10 3.60
N ALA A 376 -3.30 -26.05 2.86
CA ALA A 376 -3.10 -24.66 3.27
C ALA A 376 -4.44 -24.08 3.73
N LYS A 377 -4.50 -23.58 4.97
CA LYS A 377 -5.73 -23.01 5.54
C LYS A 377 -6.02 -21.67 4.85
N PRO A 378 -7.26 -21.40 4.41
CA PRO A 378 -7.61 -20.10 3.85
C PRO A 378 -7.50 -19.02 4.92
N VAL A 379 -6.94 -17.86 4.54
CA VAL A 379 -6.81 -16.67 5.41
C VAL A 379 -7.53 -15.46 4.84
N TYR A 380 -7.95 -15.49 3.57
CA TYR A 380 -8.64 -14.36 2.95
C TYR A 380 -9.92 -13.97 3.70
N ASN A 381 -10.62 -14.92 4.34
CA ASN A 381 -11.80 -14.64 5.17
C ASN A 381 -11.46 -13.76 6.39
N ASP A 382 -10.28 -13.95 6.98
CA ASP A 382 -9.82 -13.17 8.14
C ASP A 382 -9.42 -11.75 7.70
N PHE A 383 -8.77 -11.62 6.53
CA PHE A 383 -8.51 -10.32 5.92
C PHE A 383 -9.80 -9.57 5.54
N MET A 384 -10.83 -10.27 5.06
CA MET A 384 -12.13 -9.67 4.76
C MET A 384 -12.78 -9.09 6.01
N ASP A 385 -12.81 -9.84 7.11
CA ASP A 385 -13.39 -9.38 8.37
C ASP A 385 -12.55 -8.21 8.95
N ALA A 386 -11.22 -8.32 8.94
CA ALA A 386 -10.33 -7.26 9.41
C ALA A 386 -10.48 -5.94 8.62
N ALA A 387 -10.64 -6.03 7.29
CA ALA A 387 -10.87 -4.86 6.45
C ALA A 387 -12.19 -4.15 6.79
N GLU A 388 -13.25 -4.90 7.06
CA GLU A 388 -14.56 -4.36 7.42
C GLU A 388 -14.55 -3.65 8.78
N GLU A 389 -13.71 -4.09 9.70
CA GLU A 389 -13.59 -3.45 11.00
C GLU A 389 -13.05 -2.01 10.88
N VAL A 390 -12.10 -1.78 9.96
CA VAL A 390 -11.39 -0.49 9.85
C VAL A 390 -11.89 0.44 8.73
N ALA A 391 -12.75 -0.05 7.83
CA ALA A 391 -13.21 0.70 6.66
C ALA A 391 -14.72 0.95 6.62
N GLU A 392 -15.14 2.01 5.93
CA GLU A 392 -16.53 2.23 5.53
C GLU A 392 -16.91 1.37 4.31
N ARG A 393 -15.95 1.20 3.39
CA ARG A 393 -16.07 0.42 2.16
C ARG A 393 -14.89 -0.51 2.02
N VAL A 394 -15.14 -1.74 1.59
CA VAL A 394 -14.10 -2.75 1.38
C VAL A 394 -14.22 -3.31 -0.02
N GLU A 395 -13.12 -3.33 -0.76
CA GLU A 395 -13.04 -3.89 -2.10
C GLU A 395 -11.83 -4.79 -2.28
N LEU A 396 -12.05 -6.11 -2.26
CA LEU A 396 -10.99 -7.10 -2.22
C LEU A 396 -11.13 -8.12 -3.35
N ILE A 397 -9.99 -8.57 -3.86
CA ILE A 397 -9.89 -9.75 -4.71
C ILE A 397 -9.76 -10.96 -3.80
N THR A 398 -10.68 -11.93 -3.93
CA THR A 398 -10.64 -13.15 -3.12
C THR A 398 -11.06 -14.38 -3.91
N PRO A 399 -10.65 -15.59 -3.49
CA PRO A 399 -11.20 -16.83 -4.00
C PRO A 399 -12.73 -16.91 -3.78
N ALA A 400 -13.46 -17.34 -4.80
CA ALA A 400 -14.93 -17.32 -4.81
C ALA A 400 -15.59 -18.63 -4.33
N ARG A 401 -14.81 -19.64 -3.92
CA ARG A 401 -15.35 -20.98 -3.59
C ARG A 401 -16.40 -20.93 -2.46
N PHE A 402 -16.23 -20.03 -1.49
CA PHE A 402 -17.16 -19.90 -0.38
C PHE A 402 -18.57 -19.47 -0.81
N LEU A 403 -18.72 -18.81 -1.98
CA LEU A 403 -20.01 -18.44 -2.57
C LEU A 403 -20.93 -19.65 -2.79
N PHE A 404 -20.33 -20.82 -3.01
CA PHE A 404 -21.03 -22.08 -3.25
C PHE A 404 -21.00 -23.01 -2.02
N ASN A 405 -20.67 -22.48 -0.84
CA ASN A 405 -20.37 -23.27 0.36
C ASN A 405 -19.29 -24.35 0.12
N ALA A 406 -18.36 -24.08 -0.80
CA ALA A 406 -17.25 -24.96 -1.13
C ALA A 406 -15.93 -24.39 -0.60
N GLY A 407 -14.88 -25.22 -0.61
CA GLY A 407 -13.57 -24.87 -0.06
C GLY A 407 -13.47 -25.11 1.44
N SER A 408 -12.49 -24.46 2.06
CA SER A 408 -12.04 -24.78 3.43
C SER A 408 -12.35 -23.68 4.46
N THR A 409 -13.09 -22.64 4.08
CA THR A 409 -13.54 -21.61 5.01
C THR A 409 -14.62 -22.15 5.96
N PRO A 410 -14.75 -21.61 7.19
CA PRO A 410 -15.75 -22.08 8.14
C PRO A 410 -17.19 -21.94 7.59
N LYS A 411 -17.98 -23.01 7.63
CA LYS A 411 -19.37 -23.00 7.12
C LYS A 411 -20.25 -21.93 7.78
N ALA A 412 -20.06 -21.70 9.07
CA ALA A 412 -20.77 -20.65 9.80
C ALA A 412 -20.41 -19.25 9.29
N TRP A 413 -19.13 -19.04 8.93
CA TRP A 413 -18.68 -17.80 8.32
C TRP A 413 -19.28 -17.62 6.92
N ASN A 414 -19.28 -18.67 6.08
CA ASN A 414 -19.91 -18.63 4.76
C ASN A 414 -21.39 -18.23 4.87
N ALA A 415 -22.15 -18.90 5.74
CA ALA A 415 -23.57 -18.60 5.96
C ALA A 415 -23.80 -17.17 6.43
N LYS A 416 -22.97 -16.67 7.37
CA LYS A 416 -23.02 -15.27 7.82
C LYS A 416 -22.76 -14.30 6.67
N LYS A 417 -21.72 -14.55 5.86
CA LYS A 417 -21.30 -13.66 4.78
C LYS A 417 -22.30 -13.62 3.63
N LEU A 418 -22.87 -14.77 3.27
CA LEU A 418 -23.88 -14.88 2.22
C LEU A 418 -25.24 -14.31 2.63
N ALA A 419 -25.51 -14.18 3.94
CA ALA A 419 -26.72 -13.55 4.45
C ALA A 419 -26.57 -12.03 4.67
N ASP A 420 -25.38 -11.47 4.48
CA ASP A 420 -25.11 -10.05 4.71
C ASP A 420 -25.64 -9.20 3.54
N SER A 421 -26.59 -8.30 3.82
CA SER A 421 -27.16 -7.39 2.81
C SER A 421 -26.17 -6.37 2.25
N HIS A 422 -25.02 -6.20 2.90
CA HIS A 422 -23.95 -5.30 2.48
C HIS A 422 -22.89 -6.01 1.65
N PHE A 423 -22.99 -7.32 1.46
CA PHE A 423 -22.09 -8.12 0.64
C PHE A 423 -22.57 -8.13 -0.82
N THR A 424 -21.71 -7.66 -1.74
CA THR A 424 -21.97 -7.69 -3.19
C THR A 424 -20.77 -8.26 -3.94
N VAL A 425 -21.05 -9.09 -4.95
CA VAL A 425 -20.06 -9.57 -5.93
C VAL A 425 -20.10 -8.63 -7.13
N LEU A 426 -19.02 -7.87 -7.36
CA LEU A 426 -18.95 -6.90 -8.46
C LEU A 426 -18.58 -7.56 -9.78
N HIS A 427 -17.63 -8.48 -9.73
CA HIS A 427 -17.15 -9.22 -10.89
C HIS A 427 -16.76 -10.62 -10.45
N TYR A 428 -17.21 -11.64 -11.18
CA TYR A 428 -16.86 -13.04 -10.95
C TYR A 428 -16.20 -13.60 -12.20
N GLU A 429 -14.98 -14.10 -12.05
CA GLU A 429 -14.25 -14.81 -13.09
C GLU A 429 -14.15 -16.29 -12.69
N ALA A 430 -14.63 -17.17 -13.56
CA ALA A 430 -14.66 -18.60 -13.30
C ALA A 430 -13.29 -19.26 -13.50
N ASP A 431 -12.47 -18.71 -14.41
CA ASP A 431 -11.12 -19.15 -14.70
C ASP A 431 -10.13 -18.02 -14.39
N ALA A 432 -9.49 -18.12 -13.22
CA ALA A 432 -8.55 -17.14 -12.72
C ALA A 432 -7.39 -16.86 -13.67
N SER A 433 -7.03 -17.79 -14.56
CA SER A 433 -5.98 -17.56 -15.55
C SER A 433 -6.35 -16.48 -16.58
N GLN A 434 -7.64 -16.19 -16.76
CA GLN A 434 -8.10 -15.07 -17.58
C GLN A 434 -7.71 -13.72 -16.97
N ALA A 435 -7.66 -13.63 -15.64
CA ALA A 435 -7.24 -12.43 -14.94
C ALA A 435 -5.76 -12.46 -14.54
N PHE A 436 -5.21 -13.64 -14.23
CA PHE A 436 -3.85 -13.84 -13.71
C PHE A 436 -3.13 -14.90 -14.56
N PRO A 437 -2.70 -14.57 -15.80
CA PRO A 437 -2.21 -15.56 -16.75
C PRO A 437 -0.91 -16.27 -16.31
N ASN A 438 -0.11 -15.61 -15.46
CA ASN A 438 1.18 -16.11 -14.99
C ASN A 438 1.13 -16.76 -13.61
N THR A 439 -0.05 -16.88 -12.99
CA THR A 439 -0.19 -17.34 -11.60
C THR A 439 -0.94 -18.67 -11.52
N ASP A 440 -0.28 -19.72 -11.02
CA ASP A 440 -0.93 -20.98 -10.67
C ASP A 440 -1.62 -20.88 -9.30
N ILE A 441 -2.92 -20.60 -9.31
CA ILE A 441 -3.73 -20.54 -8.09
C ILE A 441 -4.11 -21.97 -7.68
N LYS A 442 -3.25 -22.61 -6.89
CA LYS A 442 -3.47 -23.96 -6.35
C LYS A 442 -4.65 -23.98 -5.38
N GLY A 443 -5.45 -25.05 -5.45
CA GLY A 443 -6.68 -25.20 -4.64
C GLY A 443 -7.92 -25.62 -5.45
N GLY A 444 -7.77 -25.88 -6.76
CA GLY A 444 -8.80 -26.35 -7.69
C GLY A 444 -9.80 -25.25 -8.09
N GLY A 445 -10.26 -25.24 -9.34
CA GLY A 445 -11.32 -24.34 -9.84
C GLY A 445 -11.11 -22.87 -9.47
N GLY A 446 -10.19 -22.20 -10.16
CA GLY A 446 -9.76 -20.82 -9.90
C GLY A 446 -10.89 -19.81 -10.13
N HIS A 447 -11.83 -19.73 -9.22
CA HIS A 447 -12.85 -18.69 -9.24
C HIS A 447 -12.35 -17.51 -8.44
N LEU A 448 -12.22 -16.34 -9.06
CA LEU A 448 -11.86 -15.09 -8.39
C LEU A 448 -13.02 -14.12 -8.52
N PHE A 449 -13.21 -13.30 -7.50
CA PHE A 449 -14.16 -12.20 -7.61
C PHE A 449 -13.65 -10.94 -6.91
N ALA A 450 -13.96 -9.80 -7.52
CA ALA A 450 -13.84 -8.50 -6.88
C ALA A 450 -15.13 -8.23 -6.11
N ARG A 451 -14.99 -7.88 -4.85
CA ARG A 451 -16.09 -7.73 -3.90
C ARG A 451 -16.34 -6.27 -3.55
N GLN A 452 -17.57 -5.92 -3.14
CA GLN A 452 -17.82 -4.77 -2.28
C GLN A 452 -18.44 -5.19 -0.93
N HIS A 453 -18.02 -4.53 0.15
CA HIS A 453 -18.80 -4.39 1.39
C HIS A 453 -18.97 -2.91 1.71
N ALA A 454 -20.18 -2.47 2.05
CA ALA A 454 -20.45 -1.09 2.47
C ALA A 454 -21.27 -1.07 3.76
N HIS A 455 -20.74 -0.49 4.85
CA HIS A 455 -21.46 -0.46 6.14
C HIS A 455 -22.80 0.29 6.08
N ALA A 456 -23.80 -0.22 6.81
CA ALA A 456 -25.10 0.41 6.96
C ALA A 456 -25.01 1.87 7.45
N GLY A 457 -25.53 2.81 6.66
CA GLY A 457 -25.64 4.22 7.04
C GLY A 457 -25.22 5.22 5.95
N THR A 458 -24.55 4.78 4.89
CA THR A 458 -24.24 5.62 3.73
C THR A 458 -24.82 5.01 2.45
N SER A 459 -25.82 5.71 1.89
CA SER A 459 -26.62 5.42 0.69
C SER A 459 -27.29 4.04 0.59
N ARG A 460 -28.62 4.05 0.80
CA ARG A 460 -29.51 3.31 -0.11
C ARG A 460 -29.16 3.79 -1.52
N ASP A 461 -28.76 2.88 -2.42
CA ASP A 461 -29.12 2.87 -3.85
C ASP A 461 -28.13 2.07 -4.75
N PHE A 462 -28.69 1.04 -5.41
CA PHE A 462 -28.35 0.34 -6.69
C PHE A 462 -26.93 -0.26 -6.89
N TYR A 463 -26.72 -1.49 -7.41
CA TYR A 463 -27.50 -2.36 -8.29
C TYR A 463 -27.41 -3.85 -7.89
N SER A 464 -28.53 -4.55 -8.00
CA SER A 464 -28.57 -5.97 -8.35
C SER A 464 -28.42 -6.11 -9.87
N VAL A 465 -27.60 -7.06 -10.33
CA VAL A 465 -27.81 -7.72 -11.63
C VAL A 465 -28.54 -9.03 -11.36
#